data_AF-A0A2E8ADW5-F1
#
_entry.id   AF-A0A2E8ADW5-F1
#
_cell.length_a   1.000
_cell.length_b   1.000
_cell.length_c   1.000
_cell.angle_alpha   90.00
_cell.angle_beta   90.00
_cell.angle_gamma   90.00
#
_symmetry.space_group_name_H-M   'P 1'
#
loop_
_entity.id
_entity.type
_entity.pdbx_description
1 polymer ?
#
loop_
_entity_poly.entity_id
_entity_poly.type
_entity_poly.pdbx_seq_one_letter_code
_entity_poly.pdbx_strand_id
1 'polypeptide(L)'
;MIDLSGIEPFASGYNRHCYRHPDDPALCLKVLRPENIEVRFQRQAWPKKMLGRARIDDNRQELRAHQQQAIRALIKDGHNELVWAHLPQFHGAVETSIGQANMSELLIDDHGLPGETLEHYLKHRGFDQPIRDAADRFCNWLLETGILTRNLLPHNLVIIDRGGQPELFLVDGLGAPAIP
;
A
#
# COMPACT_ATOMS: atom_id res chain seq x y z
N MET A 1 -14.56 -5.68 16.12
CA MET A 1 -14.75 -4.45 15.33
C MET A 1 -13.89 -3.38 15.95
N ILE A 2 -13.03 -2.72 15.17
CA ILE A 2 -12.13 -1.66 15.64
C ILE A 2 -12.88 -0.32 15.59
N ASP A 3 -12.89 0.43 16.67
CA ASP A 3 -13.56 1.74 16.69
C ASP A 3 -12.63 2.86 16.23
N LEU A 4 -12.99 3.52 15.13
CA LEU A 4 -12.31 4.69 14.58
C LEU A 4 -13.14 5.97 14.73
N SER A 5 -14.24 5.93 15.49
CA SER A 5 -15.13 7.08 15.69
C SER A 5 -14.36 8.23 16.34
N GLY A 6 -14.35 9.40 15.69
CA GLY A 6 -13.66 10.59 16.19
C GLY A 6 -12.14 10.53 16.09
N ILE A 7 -11.57 9.51 15.45
CA ILE A 7 -10.15 9.45 15.10
C ILE A 7 -9.97 10.10 13.73
N GLU A 8 -9.07 11.07 13.64
CA GLU A 8 -8.70 11.67 12.36
C GLU A 8 -7.70 10.78 11.60
N PRO A 9 -7.83 10.63 10.28
CA PRO A 9 -6.85 9.91 9.48
C PRO A 9 -5.54 10.68 9.43
N PHE A 10 -4.42 9.99 9.63
CA PHE A 10 -3.09 10.62 9.53
C PHE A 10 -2.70 10.90 8.08
N ALA A 11 -3.27 10.16 7.13
CA ALA A 11 -3.09 10.39 5.70
C ALA A 11 -4.40 10.12 4.95
N SER A 12 -4.66 10.94 3.93
CA SER A 12 -5.88 10.84 3.12
C SER A 12 -5.51 10.79 1.65
N GLY A 13 -5.63 9.59 1.07
CA GLY A 13 -5.51 9.42 -0.37
C GLY A 13 -6.82 9.77 -1.09
N TYR A 14 -6.80 9.63 -2.42
CA TYR A 14 -8.01 9.85 -3.22
C TYR A 14 -9.09 8.82 -2.90
N ASN A 15 -8.76 7.54 -2.72
CA ASN A 15 -9.77 6.50 -2.53
C ASN A 15 -9.94 6.02 -1.08
N ARG A 16 -8.94 6.25 -0.23
CA ARG A 16 -8.86 5.65 1.10
C ARG A 16 -8.30 6.64 2.12
N HIS A 17 -8.81 6.53 3.33
CA HIS A 17 -8.24 7.16 4.53
C HIS A 17 -7.36 6.14 5.25
N CYS A 18 -6.20 6.59 5.72
CA CYS A 18 -5.27 5.78 6.52
C CYS A 18 -5.34 6.25 7.96
N TYR A 19 -5.64 5.31 8.86
CA TYR A 19 -5.69 5.52 10.31
C TYR A 19 -4.60 4.72 10.99
N ARG A 20 -4.06 5.23 12.09
CA ARG A 20 -3.25 4.42 13.00
C ARG A 20 -4.21 3.54 13.82
N HIS A 21 -3.89 2.27 14.03
CA HIS A 21 -4.72 1.40 14.85
C HIS A 21 -4.71 1.89 16.31
N PRO A 22 -5.88 2.00 16.98
CA PRO A 22 -5.97 2.61 18.32
C PRO A 22 -5.21 1.81 19.39
N ASP A 23 -5.23 0.47 19.29
CA ASP A 23 -4.59 -0.41 20.27
C ASP A 23 -3.16 -0.85 19.89
N ASP A 24 -2.76 -0.68 18.63
CA ASP A 24 -1.44 -1.12 18.14
C ASP A 24 -0.85 -0.04 17.22
N PRO A 25 0.01 0.84 17.75
CA PRO A 25 0.54 1.96 16.99
C PRO A 25 1.42 1.55 15.80
N ALA A 26 1.84 0.28 15.71
CA ALA A 26 2.61 -0.25 14.58
C ALA A 26 1.72 -0.65 13.39
N LEU A 27 0.39 -0.54 13.51
CA LEU A 27 -0.55 -0.94 12.46
C LEU A 27 -1.26 0.25 11.81
N CYS A 28 -1.47 0.13 10.51
CA CYS A 28 -2.20 1.06 9.66
C CYS A 28 -3.50 0.40 9.17
N LEU A 29 -4.59 1.16 9.24
CA LEU A 29 -5.91 0.77 8.75
C LEU A 29 -6.29 1.64 7.55
N LYS A 30 -6.39 1.02 6.37
CA LYS A 30 -6.80 1.69 5.12
C LYS A 30 -8.29 1.48 4.88
N VAL A 31 -9.10 2.50 5.16
CA VAL A 31 -10.56 2.48 5.02
C VAL A 31 -10.96 3.13 3.70
N LEU A 32 -11.88 2.52 2.97
CA LEU A 32 -12.44 3.09 1.75
C LEU A 32 -13.24 4.38 2.02
N ARG A 33 -13.14 5.33 1.10
CA ARG A 33 -13.94 6.55 1.08
C ARG A 33 -15.23 6.30 0.30
N PRO A 34 -16.38 6.07 0.96
CA PRO A 34 -17.61 5.70 0.28
C PRO A 34 -18.08 6.75 -0.74
N GLU A 35 -17.83 8.03 -0.47
CA GLU A 35 -18.15 9.14 -1.37
C GLU A 35 -17.44 9.03 -2.73
N ASN A 36 -16.21 8.49 -2.74
CA ASN A 36 -15.42 8.38 -3.96
C ASN A 36 -15.75 7.12 -4.77
N ILE A 37 -16.26 6.07 -4.13
CA ILE A 37 -16.74 4.87 -4.84
C ILE A 37 -17.95 5.22 -5.71
N GLU A 38 -18.92 5.96 -5.18
CA GLU A 38 -20.12 6.32 -5.92
C GLU A 38 -19.79 7.30 -7.07
N VAL A 39 -18.96 8.31 -6.83
CA VAL A 39 -18.48 9.21 -7.89
C VAL A 39 -17.75 8.45 -9.00
N ARG A 40 -16.87 7.50 -8.64
CA ARG A 40 -16.16 6.66 -9.62
C ARG A 40 -17.12 5.76 -10.39
N PHE A 41 -18.11 5.17 -9.73
CA PHE A 41 -19.11 4.35 -10.39
C PHE A 41 -19.91 5.16 -11.40
N GLN A 42 -20.36 6.37 -11.03
CA GLN A 42 -21.15 7.22 -11.92
C GLN A 42 -20.39 7.67 -13.18
N ARG A 43 -19.09 7.93 -13.06
CA ARG A 43 -18.20 8.34 -14.18
C ARG A 43 -17.84 7.20 -15.15
N GLN A 44 -18.13 5.94 -14.82
CA GLN A 44 -17.82 4.83 -15.72
C GLN A 44 -18.72 4.81 -16.96
N ALA A 45 -18.14 4.47 -18.11
CA ALA A 45 -18.91 4.15 -19.30
C ALA A 45 -19.88 2.98 -19.03
N TRP A 46 -21.03 2.97 -19.71
CA TRP A 46 -22.09 1.97 -19.50
C TRP A 46 -21.63 0.49 -19.51
N PRO A 47 -20.67 0.05 -20.36
CA PRO A 47 -20.22 -1.35 -20.34
C PRO A 47 -19.43 -1.68 -19.07
N LYS A 48 -18.74 -0.69 -18.48
CA LYS A 48 -17.97 -0.87 -17.25
C LYS A 48 -18.88 -0.90 -16.01
N LYS A 49 -20.01 -0.17 -16.03
CA LYS A 49 -21.03 -0.24 -14.97
C LYS A 49 -21.64 -1.63 -14.82
N MET A 50 -21.82 -2.35 -15.94
CA MET A 50 -22.32 -3.74 -15.96
C MET A 50 -21.41 -4.73 -15.24
N LEU A 51 -20.11 -4.42 -15.10
CA LEU A 51 -19.15 -5.27 -14.39
C LEU A 51 -19.19 -5.09 -12.86
N GLY A 52 -20.10 -4.24 -12.37
CA GLY A 52 -20.39 -4.05 -10.95
C GLY A 52 -19.36 -3.21 -10.19
N ARG A 53 -19.73 -2.84 -8.96
CA ARG A 53 -18.91 -2.01 -8.06
C ARG A 53 -17.67 -2.72 -7.51
N ALA A 54 -17.60 -4.05 -7.60
CA ALA A 54 -16.48 -4.86 -7.11
C ALA A 54 -15.12 -4.56 -7.77
N ARG A 55 -15.11 -3.89 -8.94
CA ARG A 55 -13.90 -3.39 -9.61
C ARG A 55 -13.36 -2.09 -9.03
N ILE A 56 -14.18 -1.36 -8.27
CA ILE A 56 -13.89 -0.03 -7.69
C ILE A 56 -13.50 -0.16 -6.21
N ASP A 57 -13.68 -1.37 -5.65
CA ASP A 57 -13.27 -1.72 -4.30
C ASP A 57 -11.75 -1.96 -4.26
N ASP A 58 -11.02 -0.90 -3.92
CA ASP A 58 -9.56 -0.93 -3.84
C ASP A 58 -9.07 -1.83 -2.69
N ASN A 59 -9.85 -2.01 -1.61
CA ASN A 59 -9.50 -2.93 -0.51
C ASN A 59 -9.51 -4.38 -1.01
N ARG A 60 -10.52 -4.77 -1.78
CA ARG A 60 -10.58 -6.09 -2.40
C ARG A 60 -9.49 -6.29 -3.46
N GLN A 61 -9.08 -5.22 -4.14
CA GLN A 61 -7.98 -5.28 -5.11
C GLN A 61 -6.63 -5.50 -4.42
N GLU A 62 -6.33 -4.75 -3.36
CA GLU A 62 -5.11 -4.92 -2.56
C GLU A 62 -5.08 -6.30 -1.88
N LEU A 63 -6.20 -6.77 -1.30
CA LEU A 63 -6.29 -8.11 -0.73
C LEU A 63 -5.94 -9.19 -1.76
N ARG A 64 -6.47 -9.11 -2.99
CA ARG A 64 -6.11 -10.04 -4.07
C ARG A 64 -4.64 -9.93 -4.47
N ALA A 65 -4.07 -8.72 -4.46
CA ALA A 65 -2.69 -8.48 -4.83
C ALA A 65 -1.71 -9.15 -3.85
N HIS A 66 -2.01 -9.12 -2.55
CA HIS A 66 -1.26 -9.89 -1.54
C HIS A 66 -1.45 -11.41 -1.65
N GLN A 67 -2.48 -11.87 -2.37
CA GLN A 67 -2.74 -13.29 -2.66
C GLN A 67 -2.13 -13.78 -3.99
N GLN A 68 -1.31 -12.96 -4.65
CA GLN A 68 -0.62 -13.39 -5.88
C GLN A 68 0.28 -14.60 -5.62
N GLN A 69 0.49 -15.41 -6.67
CA GLN A 69 1.22 -16.66 -6.56
C GLN A 69 2.67 -16.47 -6.07
N ALA A 70 3.36 -15.42 -6.53
CA ALA A 70 4.73 -15.12 -6.10
C ALA A 70 4.85 -14.96 -4.59
N ILE A 71 4.03 -14.09 -3.98
CA ILE A 71 4.00 -13.88 -2.52
C ILE A 71 3.68 -15.18 -1.78
N ARG A 72 2.64 -15.90 -2.22
CA ARG A 72 2.20 -17.14 -1.56
C ARG A 72 3.27 -18.24 -1.62
N ALA A 73 3.95 -18.38 -2.75
CA ALA A 73 5.02 -19.35 -2.93
C ALA A 73 6.22 -19.02 -2.04
N LEU A 74 6.70 -17.77 -2.08
CA LEU A 74 7.83 -17.32 -1.26
C LEU A 74 7.57 -17.50 0.24
N ILE A 75 6.39 -17.12 0.74
CA ILE A 75 6.01 -17.32 2.15
C ILE A 75 5.99 -18.82 2.50
N LYS A 76 5.40 -19.64 1.63
CA LYS A 76 5.31 -21.10 1.82
C LYS A 76 6.70 -21.76 1.89
N ASP A 77 7.63 -21.26 1.09
CA ASP A 77 9.01 -21.76 1.02
C ASP A 77 9.91 -21.15 2.11
N GLY A 78 9.36 -20.32 3.01
CA GLY A 78 10.05 -19.77 4.17
C GLY A 78 10.69 -18.40 3.95
N HIS A 79 10.59 -17.81 2.75
CA HIS A 79 11.20 -16.53 2.37
C HIS A 79 10.37 -15.31 2.81
N ASN A 80 9.88 -15.31 4.05
CA ASN A 80 9.04 -14.25 4.60
C ASN A 80 9.78 -12.90 4.64
N GLU A 81 11.03 -12.91 5.11
CA GLU A 81 11.86 -11.70 5.19
C GLU A 81 12.08 -11.07 3.82
N LEU A 82 12.26 -11.89 2.77
CA LEU A 82 12.40 -11.40 1.40
C LEU A 82 11.11 -10.73 0.92
N VAL A 83 9.93 -11.31 1.17
CA VAL A 83 8.65 -10.70 0.77
C VAL A 83 8.43 -9.35 1.45
N TRP A 84 8.71 -9.26 2.76
CA TRP A 84 8.47 -8.06 3.56
C TRP A 84 9.63 -7.06 3.54
N ALA A 85 10.68 -7.31 2.77
CA ALA A 85 11.82 -6.40 2.62
C ALA A 85 11.41 -5.04 2.00
N HIS A 86 10.44 -5.06 1.08
CA HIS A 86 9.95 -3.87 0.36
C HIS A 86 8.41 -3.77 0.32
N LEU A 87 7.72 -4.57 1.14
CA LEU A 87 6.28 -4.49 1.36
C LEU A 87 6.00 -4.34 2.84
N PRO A 88 5.05 -3.46 3.24
CA PRO A 88 4.55 -3.49 4.62
C PRO A 88 3.90 -4.85 4.88
N GLN A 89 4.14 -5.43 6.05
CA GLN A 89 3.49 -6.68 6.43
C GLN A 89 1.97 -6.53 6.34
N PHE A 90 1.30 -7.46 5.66
CA PHE A 90 -0.12 -7.38 5.39
C PHE A 90 -0.90 -8.36 6.26
N HIS A 91 -1.83 -7.84 7.06
CA HIS A 91 -2.60 -8.62 8.04
C HIS A 91 -4.03 -8.95 7.58
N GLY A 92 -4.44 -8.49 6.40
CA GLY A 92 -5.74 -8.82 5.82
C GLY A 92 -6.81 -7.75 6.04
N ALA A 93 -8.06 -8.13 5.76
CA ALA A 93 -9.22 -7.25 5.92
C ALA A 93 -9.78 -7.35 7.34
N VAL A 94 -10.20 -6.21 7.89
CA VAL A 94 -10.79 -6.08 9.22
C VAL A 94 -12.00 -5.15 9.19
N GLU A 95 -12.93 -5.36 10.11
CA GLU A 95 -14.12 -4.52 10.25
C GLU A 95 -13.88 -3.39 11.26
N THR A 96 -14.21 -2.16 10.85
CA THR A 96 -14.13 -0.96 11.68
C THR A 96 -15.50 -0.29 11.81
N SER A 97 -15.67 0.60 12.78
CA SER A 97 -16.92 1.37 12.98
C SER A 97 -17.29 2.27 11.80
N ILE A 98 -16.35 2.56 10.90
CA ILE A 98 -16.54 3.41 9.71
C ILE A 98 -16.43 2.62 8.39
N GLY A 99 -16.42 1.29 8.45
CA GLY A 99 -16.42 0.40 7.28
C GLY A 99 -15.31 -0.63 7.27
N GLN A 100 -15.17 -1.33 6.14
CA GLN A 100 -14.11 -2.33 5.95
C GLN A 100 -12.75 -1.65 5.73
N ALA A 101 -11.72 -2.15 6.40
CA ALA A 101 -10.35 -1.70 6.28
C ALA A 101 -9.43 -2.85 5.86
N ASN A 102 -8.37 -2.53 5.13
CA ASN A 102 -7.21 -3.40 5.06
C ASN A 102 -6.19 -2.99 6.12
N MET A 103 -5.66 -3.98 6.84
CA MET A 103 -4.70 -3.79 7.92
C MET A 103 -3.30 -4.19 7.46
N SER A 104 -2.33 -3.31 7.67
CA SER A 104 -0.92 -3.54 7.36
C SER A 104 -0.03 -2.93 8.43
N GLU A 105 1.26 -3.25 8.38
CA GLU A 105 2.30 -2.48 9.07
C GLU A 105 2.20 -0.98 8.72
N LEU A 106 2.41 -0.15 9.73
CA LEU A 106 2.62 1.29 9.59
C LEU A 106 4.12 1.56 9.53
N LEU A 107 4.58 1.98 8.36
CA LEU A 107 5.97 2.34 8.14
C LEU A 107 6.25 3.72 8.73
N ILE A 108 7.10 3.77 9.74
CA ILE A 108 7.49 4.98 10.46
C ILE A 108 8.99 5.27 10.30
N ASP A 109 9.34 6.55 10.34
CA ASP A 109 10.72 7.01 10.42
C ASP A 109 11.27 6.94 11.86
N ASP A 110 12.55 7.29 12.02
CA ASP A 110 13.24 7.33 13.31
C ASP A 110 12.64 8.34 14.31
N HIS A 111 11.76 9.23 13.85
CA HIS A 111 11.04 10.20 14.67
C HIS A 111 9.61 9.72 15.03
N GLY A 112 9.23 8.51 14.61
CA GLY A 112 7.91 7.92 14.86
C GLY A 112 6.80 8.47 13.97
N LEU A 113 7.14 9.27 12.95
CA LEU A 113 6.21 9.81 11.97
C LEU A 113 6.07 8.85 10.79
N PRO A 114 4.93 8.84 10.08
CA PRO A 114 4.80 8.06 8.85
C PRO A 114 5.91 8.41 7.85
N GLY A 115 6.51 7.39 7.24
CA GLY A 115 7.60 7.58 6.29
C GLY A 115 7.22 8.50 5.13
N GLU A 116 8.21 9.24 4.64
CA GLU A 116 8.03 10.17 3.54
C GLU A 116 7.81 9.43 2.22
N THR A 117 6.89 9.93 1.38
CA THR A 117 6.73 9.37 0.02
C THR A 117 7.90 9.75 -0.88
N LEU A 118 8.29 8.85 -1.79
CA LEU A 118 9.33 9.13 -2.78
C LEU A 118 8.96 10.36 -3.63
N GLU A 119 7.67 10.59 -3.93
CA GLU A 119 7.23 11.80 -4.62
C GLU A 119 7.57 13.09 -3.85
N HIS A 120 7.34 13.12 -2.54
CA HIS A 120 7.68 14.27 -1.71
C HIS A 120 9.20 14.47 -1.65
N TYR A 121 9.96 13.37 -1.49
CA TYR A 121 11.42 13.40 -1.47
C TYR A 121 12.01 13.99 -2.75
N LEU A 122 11.59 13.46 -3.90
CA LEU A 122 12.07 13.90 -5.21
C LEU A 122 11.81 15.38 -5.47
N LYS A 123 10.71 15.94 -4.96
CA LYS A 123 10.38 17.37 -5.13
C LYS A 123 11.36 18.30 -4.41
N HIS A 124 11.96 17.88 -3.31
CA HIS A 124 12.75 18.77 -2.45
C HIS A 124 14.25 18.41 -2.38
N ARG A 125 14.63 17.15 -2.62
CA ARG A 125 16.02 16.67 -2.65
C ARG A 125 16.48 16.21 -4.03
N GLY A 126 15.54 15.92 -4.94
CA GLY A 126 15.82 15.28 -6.21
C GLY A 126 16.13 13.80 -6.06
N PHE A 127 16.69 13.20 -7.12
CA PHE A 127 17.08 11.79 -7.14
C PHE A 127 18.59 11.69 -6.87
N ASP A 128 18.97 11.77 -5.60
CA ASP A 128 20.35 11.70 -5.14
C ASP A 128 20.86 10.25 -5.05
N GLN A 129 22.13 10.06 -4.67
CA GLN A 129 22.76 8.74 -4.65
C GLN A 129 22.07 7.75 -3.69
N PRO A 130 21.73 8.11 -2.43
CA PRO A 130 21.06 7.18 -1.52
C PRO A 130 19.74 6.63 -2.07
N ILE A 131 18.93 7.48 -2.69
CA ILE A 131 17.64 7.06 -3.26
C ILE A 131 17.82 6.31 -4.59
N ARG A 132 18.87 6.59 -5.38
CA ARG A 132 19.25 5.74 -6.52
C ARG A 132 19.58 4.33 -6.08
N ASP A 133 20.41 4.19 -5.05
CA ASP A 133 20.80 2.88 -4.53
C ASP A 133 19.58 2.13 -3.96
N ALA A 134 18.67 2.84 -3.28
CA ALA A 134 17.40 2.28 -2.80
C ALA A 134 16.47 1.82 -3.92
N ALA A 135 16.41 2.60 -5.01
CA ALA A 135 15.65 2.22 -6.21
C ALA A 135 16.24 0.99 -6.90
N ASP A 136 17.57 0.89 -7.00
CA ASP A 136 18.23 -0.28 -7.57
C ASP A 136 17.97 -1.55 -6.74
N ARG A 137 18.05 -1.46 -5.40
CA ARG A 137 17.68 -2.57 -4.50
C ARG A 137 16.22 -2.98 -4.66
N PHE A 138 15.30 -2.01 -4.68
CA PHE A 138 13.88 -2.27 -4.90
C PHE A 138 13.61 -2.95 -6.26
N CYS A 139 14.27 -2.51 -7.33
CA CYS A 139 14.17 -3.14 -8.65
C CYS A 139 14.72 -4.57 -8.66
N ASN A 140 15.88 -4.80 -8.02
CA ASN A 140 16.45 -6.14 -7.88
C ASN A 140 15.52 -7.07 -7.10
N TRP A 141 14.91 -6.55 -6.03
CA TRP A 141 13.91 -7.29 -5.26
C TRP A 141 12.68 -7.66 -6.11
N LEU A 142 12.17 -6.76 -6.96
CA LEU A 142 11.08 -7.10 -7.89
C LEU A 142 11.47 -8.22 -8.87
N LEU A 143 12.70 -8.16 -9.40
CA LEU A 143 13.22 -9.17 -10.33
C LEU A 143 13.42 -10.53 -9.66
N GLU A 144 13.95 -10.53 -8.43
CA GLU A 144 14.20 -11.74 -7.63
C GLU A 144 12.90 -12.42 -7.20
N THR A 145 11.93 -11.63 -6.73
CA THR A 145 10.68 -12.16 -6.19
C THR A 145 9.63 -12.47 -7.25
N GLY A 146 9.70 -11.81 -8.42
CA GLY A 146 8.65 -11.89 -9.44
C GLY A 146 7.31 -11.30 -8.98
N ILE A 147 7.31 -10.49 -7.91
CA ILE A 147 6.11 -9.84 -7.38
C ILE A 147 5.62 -8.79 -8.38
N LEU A 148 4.37 -8.93 -8.80
CA LEU A 148 3.78 -8.06 -9.80
C LEU A 148 3.22 -6.78 -9.18
N THR A 149 3.39 -5.67 -9.89
CA THR A 149 2.87 -4.36 -9.55
C THR A 149 2.08 -3.79 -10.74
N ARG A 150 1.05 -2.97 -10.45
CA ARG A 150 0.20 -2.33 -11.46
C ARG A 150 0.80 -1.03 -11.93
N ASN A 151 1.24 -0.22 -10.97
CA ASN A 151 1.70 1.16 -11.17
C ASN A 151 2.82 1.47 -10.20
N LEU A 152 4.06 1.54 -10.69
CA LEU A 152 5.19 2.07 -9.94
C LEU A 152 5.23 3.59 -10.09
N LEU A 153 4.52 4.27 -9.20
CA LEU A 153 4.47 5.73 -9.13
C LEU A 153 5.19 6.21 -7.86
N PRO A 154 5.90 7.36 -7.89
CA PRO A 154 6.62 7.84 -6.71
C PRO A 154 5.76 8.03 -5.45
N HIS A 155 4.47 8.36 -5.58
CA HIS A 155 3.58 8.49 -4.41
C HIS A 155 3.08 7.14 -3.86
N ASN A 156 3.33 6.03 -4.55
CA ASN A 156 3.04 4.68 -4.06
C ASN A 156 4.23 4.06 -3.30
N LEU A 157 5.37 4.75 -3.29
CA LEU A 157 6.59 4.32 -2.63
C LEU A 157 6.85 5.22 -1.42
N VAL A 158 7.15 4.61 -0.29
CA VAL A 158 7.55 5.28 0.96
C VAL A 158 9.00 4.96 1.25
N ILE A 159 9.76 5.96 1.69
CA ILE A 159 11.15 5.82 2.09
C ILE A 159 11.19 5.55 3.59
N ILE A 160 11.89 4.50 3.99
CA ILE A 160 12.18 4.18 5.39
C ILE A 160 13.68 4.02 5.54
N ASP A 161 14.27 4.77 6.47
CA ASP A 161 15.66 4.61 6.82
C ASP A 161 15.81 3.47 7.83
N ARG A 162 16.65 2.49 7.51
CA ARG A 162 17.02 1.40 8.42
C ARG A 162 18.52 1.49 8.72
N GLY A 163 18.87 2.28 9.73
CA GLY A 163 20.25 2.36 10.21
C GLY A 163 21.21 3.11 9.28
N GLY A 164 20.73 4.18 8.64
CA GLY A 164 21.47 4.99 7.68
C GLY A 164 21.37 4.50 6.23
N GLN A 165 20.46 3.58 5.96
CA GLN A 165 20.23 3.02 4.64
C GLN A 165 18.74 3.18 4.27
N PRO A 166 18.40 4.13 3.39
CA PRO A 166 17.03 4.29 2.93
C PRO A 166 16.61 3.09 2.07
N GLU A 167 15.41 2.59 2.30
CA GLU A 167 14.76 1.55 1.50
C GLU A 167 13.39 2.03 1.01
N LEU A 168 12.98 1.55 -0.17
CA LEU A 168 11.68 1.88 -0.75
C LEU A 168 10.65 0.79 -0.44
N PHE A 169 9.52 1.18 0.12
CA PHE A 169 8.40 0.28 0.39
C PHE A 169 7.22 0.60 -0.52
N LEU A 170 6.69 -0.42 -1.20
CA LEU A 170 5.49 -0.29 -2.01
C LEU A 170 4.24 -0.38 -1.12
N VAL A 171 3.62 0.78 -0.87
CA VAL A 171 2.44 0.90 0.01
C VAL A 171 1.11 0.91 -0.75
N ASP A 172 1.13 1.09 -2.07
CA ASP A 172 -0.03 0.94 -2.94
C ASP A 172 0.43 0.51 -4.35
N GLY A 173 -0.49 0.11 -5.22
CA GLY A 173 -0.18 -0.29 -6.59
C GLY A 173 0.32 -1.74 -6.74
N LEU A 174 0.34 -2.55 -5.67
CA LEU A 174 0.65 -3.98 -5.74
C LEU A 174 -0.38 -4.75 -6.59
N GLY A 175 0.05 -5.75 -7.36
CA GLY A 175 -0.78 -6.70 -8.12
C GLY A 175 -0.54 -6.62 -9.63
N ALA A 176 -1.05 -7.58 -10.39
CA ALA A 176 -0.88 -7.57 -11.85
C ALA A 176 -1.75 -6.48 -12.52
N PRO A 177 -1.26 -5.80 -13.57
CA PRO A 177 -2.13 -5.04 -14.44
C PRO A 177 -3.19 -5.98 -15.02
N ALA A 178 -4.42 -5.49 -15.17
CA ALA A 178 -5.45 -6.27 -15.84
C ALA A 178 -5.00 -6.45 -17.30
N ILE A 179 -4.55 -7.65 -17.65
CA ILE A 179 -4.32 -8.02 -19.05
C ILE A 179 -5.71 -8.01 -19.70
N PRO A 180 -5.95 -7.18 -20.73
CA PRO A 180 -7.24 -7.11 -21.43
C PRO A 180 -7.65 -8.46 -22.02
#